data_AF-A0A344TDW6-F1
#
_entry.id   AF-A0A344TDW6-F1
#
_cell.length_a   1.000
_cell.length_b   1.000
_cell.length_c   1.000
_cell.angle_alpha   90.00
_cell.angle_beta   90.00
_cell.angle_gamma   90.00
#
_symmetry.space_group_name_H-M   'P 1'
#
loop_
_entity.id
_entity.type
_entity.pdbx_description
1 polymer ?
#
loop_
_entity_poly.entity_id
_entity_poly.type
_entity_poly.pdbx_seq_one_letter_code
_entity_poly.pdbx_strand_id
1 'polypeptide(L)'
;MQSLKSGPFEIGYQNGFLRQITHRGVEVLRMMYFALRDHNWGTFAQLITNEVVDSQEDSFSVSYTCTNINEAQAAIFEWSVRIHGDNDGTITFEIQGETLQAVRRNRAGFCILHPIQGTAEQPVTIFHEENAKTETYFPRYIAAQDPFLDIRAMQWRAGNGGEYRLDFEGDIFQTEDQRNWGDASYKTFCTPLSRPFPVQLQPGDKVWQRVTLRLISIPAASSLPRSEEKSLRKQFQLGVAASVETERLSEKAVELLKSLNLGHYRIDLALSDSNWITKFSNYCENAALLNLPLEVALFLGDAFEVQLADFMGVCKQNGLKVKHLLLFSDQQLVTSQSLIDYIPNLKRELPNTKIGVGTDHNFTELNRNRFDVGEADFVSFSFDPQEHAFDDLSLLENTETVQYSVASAENLYGKPVHLSFIALRKRSNPYATNPVDFVLPLEKQIDSRQKTNFAKVWTAKVLEHLSLTNVVSVTMFRTVGELGIMNEEGEEYPVFEALLQR
;
A
#
# COMPACT_ATOMS: atom_id res chain seq x y z
N MET A 1 -13.53 5.35 17.73
CA MET A 1 -12.33 4.97 18.51
C MET A 1 -12.46 5.59 19.89
N GLN A 2 -12.34 4.79 20.95
CA GLN A 2 -12.33 5.27 22.34
C GLN A 2 -10.93 5.74 22.71
N SER A 3 -10.79 6.79 23.52
CA SER A 3 -9.49 7.25 24.01
C SER A 3 -9.17 6.64 25.38
N LEU A 4 -7.95 6.12 25.53
CA LEU A 4 -7.40 5.55 26.76
C LEU A 4 -6.06 6.24 27.09
N LYS A 5 -5.62 6.10 28.35
CA LYS A 5 -4.34 6.65 28.83
C LYS A 5 -3.57 5.65 29.69
N SER A 6 -2.26 5.65 29.51
CA SER A 6 -1.31 4.92 30.36
C SER A 6 -0.13 5.84 30.62
N GLY A 7 -0.11 6.45 31.81
CA GLY A 7 0.83 7.50 32.19
C GLY A 7 0.96 8.57 31.09
N PRO A 8 2.12 8.70 30.43
CA PRO A 8 2.35 9.72 29.41
C PRO A 8 1.77 9.40 28.01
N PHE A 9 1.20 8.21 27.81
CA PHE A 9 0.68 7.79 26.51
C PHE A 9 -0.81 8.10 26.34
N GLU A 10 -1.16 8.65 25.18
CA GLU A 10 -2.54 8.72 24.68
C GLU A 10 -2.75 7.61 23.65
N ILE A 11 -3.85 6.87 23.78
CA ILE A 11 -4.07 5.62 23.04
C ILE A 11 -5.48 5.59 22.48
N GLY A 12 -5.62 5.21 21.22
CA GLY A 12 -6.90 4.86 20.62
C GLY A 12 -7.23 3.38 20.84
N TYR A 13 -8.45 3.07 21.25
CA TYR A 13 -8.98 1.71 21.32
C TYR A 13 -10.12 1.53 20.32
N GLN A 14 -10.03 0.48 19.50
CA GLN A 14 -11.05 0.16 18.51
C GLN A 14 -11.00 -1.32 18.14
N ASN A 15 -12.16 -1.99 18.21
CA ASN A 15 -12.34 -3.39 17.79
C ASN A 15 -11.31 -4.35 18.41
N GLY A 16 -11.03 -4.23 19.72
CA GLY A 16 -10.03 -5.05 20.41
C GLY A 16 -8.58 -4.58 20.25
N PHE A 17 -8.31 -3.58 19.41
CA PHE A 17 -6.93 -3.19 19.08
C PHE A 17 -6.56 -1.84 19.68
N LEU A 18 -5.26 -1.67 19.96
CA LEU A 18 -4.69 -0.37 20.29
C LEU A 18 -4.23 0.29 18.99
N ARG A 19 -4.57 1.55 18.78
CA ARG A 19 -4.20 2.37 17.62
C ARG A 19 -3.67 3.73 18.07
N GLN A 20 -2.85 4.35 17.23
CA GLN A 20 -2.37 5.73 17.42
C GLN A 20 -1.85 5.95 18.85
N ILE A 21 -0.91 5.11 19.28
CA ILE A 21 -0.27 5.23 20.59
C ILE A 21 0.72 6.39 20.49
N THR A 22 0.40 7.51 21.11
CA THR A 22 1.19 8.75 21.01
C THR A 22 1.78 9.16 22.35
N HIS A 23 2.92 9.86 22.29
CA HIS A 23 3.54 10.51 23.44
C HIS A 23 4.07 11.89 23.02
N ARG A 24 3.63 12.94 23.73
CA ARG A 24 3.91 14.35 23.38
C ARG A 24 3.52 14.69 21.92
N GLY A 25 2.39 14.16 21.45
CA GLY A 25 1.86 14.40 20.10
C GLY A 25 2.62 13.71 18.96
N VAL A 26 3.60 12.85 19.27
CA VAL A 26 4.29 12.00 18.28
C VAL A 26 3.74 10.58 18.39
N GLU A 27 3.34 10.02 17.26
CA GLU A 27 2.95 8.61 17.15
C GLU A 27 4.18 7.72 17.37
N VAL A 28 4.12 6.85 18.38
CA VAL A 28 5.19 5.91 18.75
C VAL A 28 4.90 4.54 18.14
N LEU A 29 3.64 4.12 18.20
CA LEU A 29 3.14 2.93 17.52
C LEU A 29 1.80 3.27 16.85
N ARG A 30 1.64 2.80 15.61
CA ARG A 30 0.42 2.99 14.84
C ARG A 30 -0.68 2.03 15.25
N MET A 31 -0.32 0.77 15.48
CA MET A 31 -1.30 -0.25 15.86
C MET A 31 -0.64 -1.43 16.58
N MET A 32 -1.30 -1.96 17.60
CA MET A 32 -1.03 -3.27 18.17
C MET A 32 -2.29 -4.13 18.03
N TYR A 33 -2.19 -5.20 17.27
CA TYR A 33 -3.30 -6.11 16.99
C TYR A 33 -2.81 -7.54 16.84
N PHE A 34 -3.74 -8.48 16.73
CA PHE A 34 -3.44 -9.87 16.44
C PHE A 34 -4.40 -10.42 15.38
N ALA A 35 -3.96 -11.45 14.67
CA ALA A 35 -4.73 -12.06 13.60
C ALA A 35 -4.52 -13.56 13.52
N LEU A 36 -5.56 -14.27 13.09
CA LEU A 36 -5.48 -15.63 12.59
C LEU A 36 -5.59 -15.58 11.07
N ARG A 37 -4.56 -16.07 10.36
CA ARG A 37 -4.54 -16.16 8.91
C ARG A 37 -4.42 -17.61 8.44
N ASP A 38 -5.24 -17.97 7.47
CA ASP A 38 -5.28 -19.30 6.87
C ASP A 38 -4.05 -19.59 5.98
N HIS A 39 -4.05 -20.77 5.36
CA HIS A 39 -3.01 -21.23 4.43
C HIS A 39 -2.83 -20.36 3.17
N ASN A 40 -3.83 -19.57 2.79
CA ASN A 40 -3.82 -18.65 1.65
C ASN A 40 -3.66 -17.19 2.08
N TRP A 41 -3.24 -16.94 3.32
CA TRP A 41 -3.11 -15.60 3.92
C TRP A 41 -4.42 -14.82 4.11
N GLY A 42 -5.58 -15.47 3.93
CA GLY A 42 -6.88 -14.93 4.28
C GLY A 42 -6.98 -14.70 5.78
N THR A 43 -7.51 -13.55 6.22
CA THR A 43 -7.68 -13.24 7.64
C THR A 43 -9.08 -13.66 8.07
N PHE A 44 -9.20 -14.57 9.06
CA PHE A 44 -10.50 -14.99 9.57
C PHE A 44 -11.22 -13.82 10.25
N ALA A 45 -12.53 -13.74 10.03
CA ALA A 45 -13.39 -12.78 10.72
C ALA A 45 -13.35 -13.01 12.25
N GLN A 46 -13.56 -11.93 13.00
CA GLN A 46 -13.47 -11.91 14.46
C GLN A 46 -14.81 -11.47 15.07
N LEU A 47 -15.25 -12.16 16.11
CA LEU A 47 -16.37 -11.76 16.95
C LEU A 47 -15.85 -11.50 18.38
N ILE A 48 -16.06 -10.28 18.88
CA ILE A 48 -15.68 -9.91 20.25
C ILE A 48 -16.91 -10.02 21.15
N THR A 49 -16.75 -10.68 22.29
CA THR A 49 -17.78 -10.84 23.33
C THR A 49 -17.18 -10.62 24.71
N ASN A 50 -18.05 -10.38 25.70
CA ASN A 50 -17.65 -10.15 27.10
C ASN A 50 -16.60 -9.02 27.25
N GLU A 51 -16.70 -7.99 26.41
CA GLU A 51 -15.78 -6.86 26.43
C GLU A 51 -16.03 -5.98 27.65
N VAL A 52 -14.98 -5.80 28.44
CA VAL A 52 -14.95 -4.93 29.60
C VAL A 52 -13.80 -3.96 29.43
N VAL A 53 -14.09 -2.67 29.47
CA VAL A 53 -13.11 -1.58 29.41
C VAL A 53 -13.27 -0.75 30.68
N ASP A 54 -12.23 -0.75 31.51
CA ASP A 54 -12.12 0.10 32.70
C ASP A 54 -11.01 1.13 32.47
N SER A 55 -11.38 2.40 32.38
CA SER A 55 -10.46 3.51 32.14
C SER A 55 -10.47 4.47 33.32
N GLN A 56 -9.27 4.75 33.84
CA GLN A 56 -9.01 5.73 34.89
C GLN A 56 -8.27 6.94 34.27
N GLU A 57 -7.84 7.88 35.11
CA GLU A 57 -7.18 9.11 34.65
C GLU A 57 -5.91 8.83 33.83
N ASP A 58 -5.02 7.97 34.35
CA ASP A 58 -3.71 7.66 33.76
C ASP A 58 -3.43 6.15 33.64
N SER A 59 -4.46 5.31 33.72
CA SER A 59 -4.33 3.85 33.61
C SER A 59 -5.60 3.24 33.03
N PHE A 60 -5.50 2.04 32.47
CA PHE A 60 -6.68 1.31 31.98
C PHE A 60 -6.50 -0.20 32.08
N SER A 61 -7.63 -0.92 32.03
CA SER A 61 -7.66 -2.34 31.75
C SER A 61 -8.75 -2.68 30.74
N VAL A 62 -8.45 -3.60 29.83
CA VAL A 62 -9.39 -4.15 28.85
C VAL A 62 -9.31 -5.65 28.91
N SER A 63 -10.45 -6.32 28.88
CA SER A 63 -10.52 -7.78 28.71
C SER A 63 -11.69 -8.18 27.85
N TYR A 64 -11.52 -9.20 27.02
CA TYR A 64 -12.59 -9.74 26.19
C TYR A 64 -12.27 -11.16 25.69
N THR A 65 -13.30 -11.82 25.14
CA THR A 65 -13.15 -13.05 24.35
C THR A 65 -13.28 -12.70 22.87
N CYS A 66 -12.32 -13.11 22.04
CA CYS A 66 -12.38 -12.97 20.60
C CYS A 66 -12.45 -14.34 19.93
N THR A 67 -13.50 -14.59 19.16
CA THR A 67 -13.69 -15.84 18.42
C THR A 67 -13.44 -15.61 16.95
N ASN A 68 -12.52 -16.37 16.35
CA ASN A 68 -12.37 -16.43 14.91
C ASN A 68 -13.38 -17.42 14.31
N ILE A 69 -14.06 -17.00 13.24
CA ILE A 69 -15.09 -17.79 12.55
C ILE A 69 -14.73 -18.03 11.07
N ASN A 70 -15.18 -19.15 10.50
CA ASN A 70 -15.13 -19.38 9.05
C ASN A 70 -16.30 -18.72 8.31
N GLU A 71 -16.30 -18.90 6.99
CA GLU A 71 -17.38 -18.50 6.08
C GLU A 71 -18.75 -19.05 6.49
N ALA A 72 -18.79 -20.27 7.04
CA ALA A 72 -20.01 -20.89 7.58
C ALA A 72 -20.38 -20.41 8.99
N GLN A 73 -19.75 -19.34 9.48
CA GLN A 73 -19.95 -18.74 10.81
C GLN A 73 -19.64 -19.69 11.99
N ALA A 74 -18.90 -20.78 11.75
CA ALA A 74 -18.51 -21.70 12.80
C ALA A 74 -17.23 -21.21 13.50
N ALA A 75 -17.20 -21.30 14.83
CA ALA A 75 -16.03 -20.94 15.64
C ALA A 75 -14.87 -21.91 15.38
N ILE A 76 -13.72 -21.38 14.98
CA ILE A 76 -12.49 -22.15 14.68
C ILE A 76 -11.47 -22.01 15.80
N PHE A 77 -11.38 -20.83 16.39
CA PHE A 77 -10.32 -20.49 17.32
C PHE A 77 -10.85 -19.43 18.28
N GLU A 78 -10.51 -19.52 19.55
CA GLU A 78 -10.94 -18.57 20.58
C GLU A 78 -9.74 -17.99 21.30
N TRP A 79 -9.76 -16.67 21.53
CA TRP A 79 -8.76 -15.92 22.26
C TRP A 79 -9.37 -15.36 23.54
N SER A 80 -8.70 -15.56 24.67
CA SER A 80 -8.85 -14.73 25.87
C SER A 80 -7.83 -13.60 25.78
N VAL A 81 -8.30 -12.35 25.84
CA VAL A 81 -7.48 -11.16 25.68
C VAL A 81 -7.48 -10.31 26.93
N ARG A 82 -6.30 -9.81 27.31
CA ARG A 82 -6.11 -8.84 28.40
C ARG A 82 -5.15 -7.75 27.97
N ILE A 83 -5.52 -6.50 28.20
CA ILE A 83 -4.69 -5.33 27.95
C ILE A 83 -4.68 -4.48 29.21
N HIS A 84 -3.49 -4.11 29.67
CA HIS A 84 -3.30 -3.27 30.84
C HIS A 84 -2.40 -2.10 30.49
N GLY A 85 -2.78 -0.90 30.88
CA GLY A 85 -1.94 0.29 30.84
C GLY A 85 -1.75 0.83 32.25
N ASP A 86 -0.51 0.87 32.72
CA ASP A 86 -0.15 1.34 34.05
C ASP A 86 0.14 2.83 34.05
N ASN A 87 0.13 3.43 35.25
CA ASN A 87 0.38 4.86 35.45
C ASN A 87 1.83 5.29 35.16
N ASP A 88 2.77 4.35 35.11
CA ASP A 88 4.17 4.60 34.73
C ASP A 88 4.38 4.61 33.20
N GLY A 89 3.32 4.33 32.43
CA GLY A 89 3.37 4.22 30.97
C GLY A 89 3.64 2.82 30.44
N THR A 90 3.75 1.80 31.30
CA THR A 90 3.86 0.41 30.85
C THR A 90 2.52 -0.05 30.26
N ILE A 91 2.54 -0.55 29.02
CA ILE A 91 1.36 -1.15 28.38
C ILE A 91 1.65 -2.61 28.10
N THR A 92 0.84 -3.51 28.62
CA THR A 92 0.94 -4.96 28.41
C THR A 92 -0.29 -5.47 27.66
N PHE A 93 -0.08 -6.12 26.52
CA PHE A 93 -1.11 -6.78 25.72
C PHE A 93 -0.82 -8.29 25.70
N GLU A 94 -1.68 -9.09 26.30
CA GLU A 94 -1.58 -10.54 26.37
C GLU A 94 -2.75 -11.21 25.64
N ILE A 95 -2.45 -12.23 24.84
CA ILE A 95 -3.44 -13.08 24.16
C ILE A 95 -3.19 -14.55 24.49
N GLN A 96 -4.26 -15.27 24.79
CA GLN A 96 -4.25 -16.71 25.03
C GLN A 96 -5.29 -17.38 24.14
N GLY A 97 -4.81 -18.17 23.19
CA GLY A 97 -5.58 -18.77 22.12
C GLY A 97 -5.74 -20.28 22.27
N GLU A 98 -6.91 -20.80 21.91
CA GLU A 98 -7.17 -22.24 21.80
C GLU A 98 -7.90 -22.57 20.49
N THR A 99 -7.42 -23.61 19.82
CA THR A 99 -8.02 -24.12 18.58
C THR A 99 -9.27 -24.94 18.91
N LEU A 100 -10.41 -24.59 18.31
CA LEU A 100 -11.68 -25.30 18.47
C LEU A 100 -11.93 -26.29 17.33
N GLN A 101 -11.43 -25.98 16.14
CA GLN A 101 -11.52 -26.82 14.94
C GLN A 101 -10.18 -26.88 14.23
N ALA A 102 -9.88 -28.04 13.63
CA ALA A 102 -8.64 -28.21 12.89
C ALA A 102 -8.52 -27.18 11.76
N VAL A 103 -7.39 -26.46 11.71
CA VAL A 103 -7.16 -25.39 10.74
C VAL A 103 -5.69 -25.35 10.32
N ARG A 104 -5.43 -25.05 9.04
CA ARG A 104 -4.08 -24.74 8.55
C ARG A 104 -3.88 -23.23 8.59
N ARG A 105 -2.86 -22.78 9.31
CA ARG A 105 -2.58 -21.35 9.51
C ARG A 105 -1.21 -20.96 8.98
N ASN A 106 -1.11 -19.77 8.43
CA ASN A 106 0.17 -19.09 8.22
C ASN A 106 0.52 -18.21 9.43
N ARG A 107 -0.47 -17.56 10.06
CA ARG A 107 -0.29 -16.70 11.23
C ARG A 107 -1.35 -16.95 12.30
N ALA A 108 -0.92 -16.94 13.56
CA ALA A 108 -1.78 -16.89 14.73
C ALA A 108 -1.01 -16.09 15.79
N GLY A 109 -1.29 -14.79 15.89
CA GLY A 109 -0.57 -13.94 16.83
C GLY A 109 -0.46 -12.47 16.46
N PHE A 110 0.42 -11.77 17.17
CA PHE A 110 0.59 -10.33 17.10
C PHE A 110 1.18 -9.81 15.78
N CYS A 111 0.70 -8.63 15.41
CA CYS A 111 1.28 -7.71 14.44
C CYS A 111 1.32 -6.31 15.10
N ILE A 112 2.49 -5.68 15.11
CA ILE A 112 2.74 -4.36 15.69
C ILE A 112 3.21 -3.44 14.57
N LEU A 113 2.51 -2.33 14.36
CA LEU A 113 2.80 -1.36 13.31
C LEU A 113 3.53 -0.17 13.91
N HIS A 114 4.73 0.09 13.42
CA HIS A 114 5.50 1.31 13.71
C HIS A 114 5.20 2.34 12.61
N PRO A 115 4.85 3.59 12.95
CA PRO A 115 4.59 4.61 11.94
C PRO A 115 5.87 4.96 11.19
N ILE A 116 5.76 5.51 9.98
CA ILE A 116 6.96 5.89 9.22
C ILE A 116 7.50 7.23 9.74
N GLN A 117 6.63 8.24 9.78
CA GLN A 117 6.98 9.55 10.30
C GLN A 117 7.42 9.43 11.77
N GLY A 118 8.61 9.94 12.07
CA GLY A 118 9.19 9.86 13.42
C GLY A 118 9.87 8.53 13.75
N THR A 119 9.81 7.50 12.89
CA THR A 119 10.53 6.23 13.10
C THR A 119 11.60 5.98 12.04
N ALA A 120 11.34 6.31 10.76
CA ALA A 120 12.33 6.14 9.71
C ALA A 120 13.65 6.86 10.07
N GLU A 121 14.78 6.22 9.74
CA GLU A 121 16.14 6.70 10.06
C GLU A 121 16.46 6.78 11.56
N GLN A 122 15.55 6.43 12.46
CA GLN A 122 15.84 6.39 13.89
C GLN A 122 16.67 5.15 14.26
N PRO A 123 17.59 5.28 15.22
CA PRO A 123 18.38 4.15 15.71
C PRO A 123 17.47 3.15 16.44
N VAL A 124 17.78 1.87 16.25
CA VAL A 124 17.12 0.75 16.90
C VAL A 124 18.14 -0.31 17.32
N THR A 125 17.95 -0.84 18.52
CA THR A 125 18.67 -2.02 19.01
C THR A 125 17.71 -3.20 19.02
N ILE A 126 18.07 -4.26 18.30
CA ILE A 126 17.37 -5.54 18.31
C ILE A 126 18.06 -6.46 19.32
N PHE A 127 17.28 -7.01 20.24
CA PHE A 127 17.74 -8.00 21.20
C PHE A 127 17.26 -9.38 20.73
N HIS A 128 18.22 -10.29 20.57
CA HIS A 128 18.00 -11.65 20.10
C HIS A 128 17.95 -12.63 21.28
N GLU A 129 17.84 -13.93 20.99
CA GLU A 129 18.09 -14.97 21.98
C GLU A 129 19.56 -14.94 22.46
N GLU A 130 19.83 -15.58 23.61
CA GLU A 130 21.20 -15.78 24.15
C GLU A 130 21.98 -14.50 24.48
N ASN A 131 21.29 -13.38 24.71
CA ASN A 131 21.86 -12.05 25.01
C ASN A 131 22.61 -11.39 23.84
N ALA A 132 22.50 -11.89 22.62
CA ALA A 132 23.03 -11.20 21.44
C ALA A 132 22.19 -9.95 21.10
N LYS A 133 22.83 -8.90 20.58
CA LYS A 133 22.15 -7.67 20.11
C LYS A 133 22.73 -7.15 18.80
N THR A 134 21.87 -6.53 18.00
CA THR A 134 22.22 -5.83 16.76
C THR A 134 21.80 -4.37 16.86
N GLU A 135 22.73 -3.44 16.63
CA GLU A 135 22.46 -2.00 16.57
C GLU A 135 22.40 -1.55 15.10
N THR A 136 21.31 -0.88 14.73
CA THR A 136 21.03 -0.47 13.34
C THR A 136 20.05 0.71 13.32
N TYR A 137 19.44 0.96 12.17
CA TYR A 137 18.46 2.03 11.97
C TYR A 137 17.23 1.50 11.24
N PHE A 138 16.08 2.12 11.49
CA PHE A 138 14.91 1.92 10.62
C PHE A 138 15.22 2.40 9.20
N PRO A 139 14.94 1.59 8.15
CA PRO A 139 15.33 1.91 6.78
C PRO A 139 14.75 3.24 6.27
N ARG A 140 15.60 4.16 5.79
CA ARG A 140 15.13 5.35 5.06
C ARG A 140 14.31 4.96 3.83
N TYR A 141 14.98 4.24 2.93
CA TYR A 141 14.41 3.67 1.72
C TYR A 141 13.77 2.31 2.03
N ILE A 142 12.75 1.96 1.26
CA ILE A 142 11.96 0.76 1.49
C ILE A 142 12.84 -0.48 1.33
N ALA A 143 12.99 -1.27 2.39
CA ALA A 143 13.80 -2.48 2.37
C ALA A 143 13.08 -3.59 1.59
N ALA A 144 13.76 -4.22 0.62
CA ALA A 144 13.17 -5.31 -0.16
C ALA A 144 12.96 -6.59 0.66
N GLN A 145 13.86 -6.80 1.62
CA GLN A 145 13.88 -7.91 2.57
C GLN A 145 13.56 -7.38 3.97
N ASP A 146 13.12 -8.28 4.84
CA ASP A 146 12.77 -7.98 6.22
C ASP A 146 13.99 -7.42 6.97
N PRO A 147 13.96 -6.16 7.43
CA PRO A 147 15.14 -5.50 7.98
C PRO A 147 15.60 -6.07 9.32
N PHE A 148 14.69 -6.61 10.14
CA PHE A 148 14.99 -7.10 11.49
C PHE A 148 14.45 -8.52 11.68
N LEU A 149 15.32 -9.43 12.13
CA LEU A 149 15.01 -10.84 12.31
C LEU A 149 15.28 -11.27 13.75
N ASP A 150 14.73 -12.41 14.13
CA ASP A 150 14.98 -13.09 15.41
C ASP A 150 14.87 -12.18 16.64
N ILE A 151 13.74 -11.46 16.72
CA ILE A 151 13.50 -10.41 17.71
C ILE A 151 12.86 -11.02 18.97
N ARG A 152 13.48 -10.75 20.12
CA ARG A 152 12.93 -10.98 21.48
C ARG A 152 12.54 -9.68 22.16
N ALA A 153 13.28 -8.61 21.89
CA ALA A 153 12.90 -7.26 22.22
C ALA A 153 13.48 -6.28 21.22
N MET A 154 12.91 -5.10 21.12
CA MET A 154 13.49 -4.00 20.35
C MET A 154 13.37 -2.69 21.11
N GLN A 155 14.41 -1.88 21.03
CA GLN A 155 14.46 -0.55 21.64
C GLN A 155 14.80 0.48 20.57
N TRP A 156 13.96 1.50 20.39
CA TRP A 156 14.13 2.49 19.34
C TRP A 156 13.85 3.90 19.85
N ARG A 157 14.35 4.90 19.12
CA ARG A 157 13.98 6.30 19.32
C ARG A 157 12.83 6.69 18.39
N ALA A 158 11.92 7.52 18.86
CA ALA A 158 10.89 8.14 18.02
C ALA A 158 11.22 9.63 17.75
N GLY A 159 10.41 10.28 16.90
CA GLY A 159 10.62 11.67 16.46
C GLY A 159 10.59 12.72 17.58
N ASN A 160 10.08 12.38 18.76
CA ASN A 160 10.14 13.23 19.96
C ASN A 160 11.45 13.07 20.76
N GLY A 161 12.40 12.27 20.27
CA GLY A 161 13.66 11.95 20.94
C GLY A 161 13.53 10.96 22.11
N GLY A 162 12.32 10.52 22.44
CA GLY A 162 12.08 9.50 23.46
C GLY A 162 12.54 8.13 22.99
N GLU A 163 12.98 7.31 23.94
CA GLU A 163 13.42 5.94 23.75
C GLU A 163 12.38 4.97 24.31
N TYR A 164 11.92 4.06 23.45
CA TYR A 164 10.83 3.12 23.73
C TYR A 164 11.34 1.71 23.56
N ARG A 165 10.76 0.78 24.31
CA ARG A 165 11.08 -0.64 24.23
C ARG A 165 9.82 -1.48 24.10
N LEU A 166 9.86 -2.43 23.17
CA LEU A 166 8.92 -3.54 23.10
C LEU A 166 9.64 -4.82 23.52
N ASP A 167 9.08 -5.54 24.48
CA ASP A 167 9.45 -6.92 24.80
C ASP A 167 8.39 -7.87 24.24
N PHE A 168 8.85 -8.96 23.62
CA PHE A 168 8.00 -9.94 22.96
C PHE A 168 8.17 -11.31 23.61
N GLU A 169 7.06 -11.93 23.98
CA GLU A 169 7.02 -13.24 24.63
C GLU A 169 6.06 -14.19 23.91
N GLY A 170 6.38 -15.48 23.96
CA GLY A 170 5.54 -16.56 23.42
C GLY A 170 5.85 -16.96 21.97
N ASP A 171 6.54 -16.13 21.20
CA ASP A 171 7.04 -16.47 19.85
C ASP A 171 8.23 -15.58 19.46
N ILE A 172 8.95 -15.95 18.40
CA ILE A 172 10.01 -15.13 17.80
C ILE A 172 9.36 -14.13 16.83
N PHE A 173 9.85 -12.90 16.82
CA PHE A 173 9.32 -11.84 15.95
C PHE A 173 10.32 -11.47 14.86
N GLN A 174 9.80 -10.89 13.78
CA GLN A 174 10.58 -10.22 12.74
C GLN A 174 9.85 -8.97 12.25
N THR A 175 10.56 -8.03 11.66
CA THR A 175 10.00 -6.80 11.10
C THR A 175 10.05 -6.84 9.59
N GLU A 176 8.89 -6.64 8.94
CA GLU A 176 8.75 -6.36 7.51
C GLU A 176 8.57 -4.86 7.29
N ASP A 177 9.13 -4.35 6.19
CA ASP A 177 8.84 -3.01 5.70
C ASP A 177 7.58 -3.05 4.82
N GLN A 178 6.42 -2.73 5.39
CA GLN A 178 5.15 -2.86 4.68
C GLN A 178 4.93 -1.78 3.61
N ARG A 179 5.80 -0.78 3.54
CA ARG A 179 5.78 0.24 2.49
C ARG A 179 5.94 -0.35 1.09
N ASN A 180 6.54 -1.54 0.97
CA ASN A 180 6.54 -2.30 -0.28
C ASN A 180 5.12 -2.44 -0.83
N TRP A 181 4.18 -2.81 0.04
CA TRP A 181 2.80 -3.19 -0.26
C TRP A 181 1.82 -2.01 -0.27
N GLY A 182 2.30 -0.77 -0.13
CA GLY A 182 1.46 0.42 -0.02
C GLY A 182 1.05 0.78 1.40
N ASP A 183 1.38 -0.03 2.42
CA ASP A 183 1.06 0.32 3.81
C ASP A 183 2.06 1.30 4.41
N ALA A 184 1.56 2.22 5.21
CA ALA A 184 2.38 3.25 5.82
C ALA A 184 3.01 2.80 7.14
N SER A 185 3.70 1.66 7.18
CA SER A 185 4.31 1.19 8.44
C SER A 185 5.45 0.20 8.26
N TYR A 186 6.22 0.02 9.34
CA TYR A 186 7.00 -1.20 9.56
C TYR A 186 6.18 -2.13 10.45
N LYS A 187 6.06 -3.40 10.08
CA LYS A 187 5.30 -4.38 10.84
C LYS A 187 6.21 -5.37 11.51
N THR A 188 6.22 -5.36 12.83
CA THR A 188 6.84 -6.41 13.65
C THR A 188 5.80 -7.48 13.94
N PHE A 189 6.05 -8.73 13.53
CA PHE A 189 5.08 -9.82 13.64
C PHE A 189 5.75 -11.16 13.96
N CYS A 190 4.92 -12.10 14.41
CA CYS A 190 5.24 -13.51 14.57
C CYS A 190 4.25 -14.37 13.75
N THR A 191 4.52 -15.64 13.47
CA THR A 191 5.80 -16.38 13.57
C THR A 191 6.71 -15.98 12.38
N PRO A 192 8.05 -16.11 12.46
CA PRO A 192 8.96 -15.72 11.37
C PRO A 192 8.65 -16.43 10.04
N LEU A 193 8.77 -15.74 8.91
CA LEU A 193 8.48 -16.29 7.58
C LEU A 193 9.48 -17.37 7.12
N SER A 194 10.63 -17.48 7.80
CA SER A 194 11.60 -18.55 7.57
C SER A 194 11.16 -19.91 8.13
N ARG A 195 10.17 -19.94 9.03
CA ARG A 195 9.64 -21.19 9.59
C ARG A 195 8.70 -21.87 8.59
N PRO A 196 8.59 -23.21 8.59
CA PRO A 196 7.66 -23.91 7.70
C PRO A 196 6.20 -23.46 7.92
N PHE A 197 5.50 -23.12 6.82
CA PHE A 197 4.08 -22.80 6.82
C PHE A 197 3.41 -23.33 5.54
N PRO A 198 2.08 -23.56 5.55
CA PRO A 198 1.17 -23.44 6.70
C PRO A 198 1.38 -24.55 7.75
N VAL A 199 1.12 -24.22 9.01
CA VAL A 199 1.13 -25.15 10.16
C VAL A 199 -0.27 -25.67 10.41
N GLN A 200 -0.42 -26.98 10.64
CA GLN A 200 -1.69 -27.59 11.05
C GLN A 200 -1.88 -27.43 12.56
N LEU A 201 -3.01 -26.85 12.96
CA LEU A 201 -3.49 -26.87 14.35
C LEU A 201 -4.63 -27.89 14.49
N GLN A 202 -4.64 -28.60 15.61
CA GLN A 202 -5.68 -29.53 16.03
C GLN A 202 -6.51 -28.93 17.18
N PRO A 203 -7.78 -29.37 17.36
CA PRO A 203 -8.57 -28.96 18.52
C PRO A 203 -7.81 -29.16 19.84
N GLY A 204 -7.78 -28.12 20.68
CA GLY A 204 -7.02 -28.08 21.93
C GLY A 204 -5.59 -27.53 21.82
N ASP A 205 -5.05 -27.32 20.61
CA ASP A 205 -3.76 -26.66 20.43
C ASP A 205 -3.85 -25.20 20.89
N LYS A 206 -2.83 -24.75 21.63
CA LYS A 206 -2.80 -23.44 22.28
C LYS A 206 -1.73 -22.52 21.71
N VAL A 207 -2.04 -21.23 21.72
CA VAL A 207 -1.11 -20.15 21.39
C VAL A 207 -1.11 -19.16 22.55
N TRP A 208 0.04 -18.82 23.10
CA TRP A 208 0.16 -17.78 24.13
C TRP A 208 1.21 -16.78 23.72
N GLN A 209 0.89 -15.48 23.81
CA GLN A 209 1.82 -14.41 23.48
C GLN A 209 1.55 -13.19 24.36
N ARG A 210 2.62 -12.43 24.62
CA ARG A 210 2.54 -11.15 25.32
C ARG A 210 3.49 -10.14 24.71
N VAL A 211 3.03 -8.90 24.61
CA VAL A 211 3.83 -7.75 24.19
C VAL A 211 3.74 -6.68 25.26
N THR A 212 4.90 -6.15 25.66
CA THR A 212 4.97 -5.06 26.64
C THR A 212 5.71 -3.86 26.05
N LEU A 213 5.04 -2.71 25.99
CA LEU A 213 5.62 -1.41 25.64
C LEU A 213 6.03 -0.66 26.90
N ARG A 214 7.24 -0.08 26.90
CA ARG A 214 7.73 0.81 27.96
C ARG A 214 8.39 2.06 27.39
N LEU A 215 8.27 3.16 28.14
CA LEU A 215 9.13 4.33 27.99
C LEU A 215 10.41 4.10 28.79
N ILE A 216 11.57 4.08 28.13
CA ILE A 216 12.87 3.87 28.76
C ILE A 216 13.46 5.19 29.23
N SER A 217 13.48 6.17 28.33
CA SER A 217 13.97 7.50 28.63
C SER A 217 13.31 8.51 27.72
N ILE A 218 13.20 9.75 28.21
CA ILE A 218 12.87 10.88 27.36
C ILE A 218 13.82 12.01 27.71
N PRO A 219 14.43 12.68 26.71
CA PRO A 219 15.17 13.89 26.99
C PRO A 219 14.26 14.89 27.74
N ALA A 220 14.85 15.57 28.74
CA ALA A 220 14.25 16.76 29.32
C ALA A 220 13.82 17.67 28.17
N ALA A 221 12.67 18.34 28.27
CA ALA A 221 12.05 19.09 27.18
C ALA A 221 13.02 20.14 26.60
N SER A 222 13.88 19.72 25.68
CA SER A 222 14.49 20.59 24.70
C SER A 222 13.39 20.81 23.69
N SER A 223 13.09 22.07 23.41
CA SER A 223 12.38 22.44 22.19
C SER A 223 13.20 21.88 21.02
N LEU A 224 12.95 20.62 20.64
CA LEU A 224 13.31 20.16 19.32
C LEU A 224 12.64 21.18 18.41
N PRO A 225 13.38 21.91 17.57
CA PRO A 225 12.75 22.79 16.62
C PRO A 225 11.78 21.89 15.86
N ARG A 226 10.48 22.17 15.98
CA ARG A 226 9.52 21.71 14.99
C ARG A 226 9.99 22.43 13.75
N SER A 227 10.87 21.79 12.98
CA SER A 227 11.18 22.26 11.65
C SER A 227 9.89 22.04 10.89
N GLU A 228 9.01 23.04 10.92
CA GLU A 228 8.15 23.33 9.79
C GLU A 228 9.10 23.64 8.63
N GLU A 229 9.75 22.61 8.11
CA GLU A 229 10.22 22.67 6.73
C GLU A 229 8.94 22.91 5.95
N LYS A 230 8.78 24.15 5.48
CA LYS A 230 7.85 24.45 4.41
C LYS A 230 8.35 23.67 3.21
N SER A 231 7.97 22.40 3.13
CA SER A 231 8.26 21.56 1.99
C SER A 231 7.62 22.24 0.80
N LEU A 232 8.48 22.68 -0.13
CA LEU A 232 8.03 23.32 -1.36
C LEU A 232 7.19 22.29 -2.11
N ARG A 233 5.89 22.58 -2.26
CA ARG A 233 5.00 21.75 -3.07
C ARG A 233 5.49 21.76 -4.51
N LYS A 234 5.80 20.58 -5.03
CA LYS A 234 6.25 20.34 -6.40
C LYS A 234 5.05 20.07 -7.28
N GLN A 235 5.11 20.57 -8.51
CA GLN A 235 4.09 20.30 -9.52
C GLN A 235 4.42 18.99 -10.23
N PHE A 236 3.37 18.23 -10.55
CA PHE A 236 3.42 17.03 -11.36
C PHE A 236 2.26 17.04 -12.36
N GLN A 237 2.36 16.23 -13.42
CA GLN A 237 1.29 16.07 -14.40
C GLN A 237 0.26 15.06 -13.86
N LEU A 238 -1.02 15.44 -13.86
CA LEU A 238 -2.12 14.56 -13.49
C LEU A 238 -2.88 14.11 -14.73
N GLY A 239 -3.06 12.81 -14.93
CA GLY A 239 -3.93 12.25 -15.95
C GLY A 239 -5.01 11.33 -15.37
N VAL A 240 -5.86 10.85 -16.27
CA VAL A 240 -6.97 9.93 -15.98
C VAL A 240 -6.89 8.75 -16.95
N ALA A 241 -7.30 7.56 -16.53
CA ALA A 241 -7.36 6.40 -17.42
C ALA A 241 -8.71 6.28 -18.14
N ALA A 242 -8.69 5.64 -19.30
CA ALA A 242 -9.88 5.27 -20.04
C ALA A 242 -10.84 4.40 -19.20
N SER A 243 -12.14 4.54 -19.44
CA SER A 243 -13.13 3.61 -18.91
C SER A 243 -12.95 2.22 -19.53
N VAL A 244 -13.28 1.20 -18.75
CA VAL A 244 -13.38 -0.21 -19.20
C VAL A 244 -14.82 -0.68 -19.27
N GLU A 245 -15.76 0.19 -18.90
CA GLU A 245 -17.20 -0.10 -18.80
C GLU A 245 -17.94 0.44 -20.03
N THR A 246 -17.45 1.55 -20.60
CA THR A 246 -17.97 2.13 -21.84
C THR A 246 -16.86 2.55 -22.79
N GLU A 247 -17.13 2.45 -24.08
CA GLU A 247 -16.21 2.84 -25.15
C GLU A 247 -16.28 4.34 -25.49
N ARG A 248 -17.38 5.02 -25.12
CA ARG A 248 -17.63 6.41 -25.49
C ARG A 248 -18.00 7.25 -24.29
N LEU A 249 -17.47 8.47 -24.27
CA LEU A 249 -17.83 9.46 -23.27
C LEU A 249 -19.07 10.24 -23.69
N SER A 250 -19.96 10.52 -22.74
CA SER A 250 -21.06 11.46 -22.93
C SER A 250 -20.53 12.90 -23.09
N GLU A 251 -21.29 13.76 -23.76
CA GLU A 251 -20.89 15.18 -23.95
C GLU A 251 -20.64 15.88 -22.61
N LYS A 252 -21.50 15.60 -21.62
CA LYS A 252 -21.37 16.12 -20.26
C LYS A 252 -20.08 15.64 -19.58
N ALA A 253 -19.75 14.35 -19.69
CA ALA A 253 -18.49 13.84 -19.15
C ALA A 253 -17.27 14.49 -19.82
N VAL A 254 -17.30 14.72 -21.14
CA VAL A 254 -16.24 15.43 -21.87
C VAL A 254 -16.05 16.86 -21.38
N GLU A 255 -17.14 17.61 -21.16
CA GLU A 255 -17.08 18.97 -20.62
C GLU A 255 -16.44 19.00 -19.22
N LEU A 256 -16.89 18.12 -18.34
CA LEU A 256 -16.37 18.01 -16.98
C LEU A 256 -14.89 17.62 -16.94
N LEU A 257 -14.48 16.62 -17.73
CA LEU A 257 -13.08 16.19 -17.79
C LEU A 257 -12.14 17.28 -18.31
N LYS A 258 -12.60 18.12 -19.24
CA LYS A 258 -11.83 19.29 -19.72
C LYS A 258 -11.61 20.34 -18.62
N SER A 259 -12.51 20.45 -17.64
CA SER A 259 -12.36 21.40 -16.54
C SER A 259 -11.22 21.04 -15.57
N LEU A 260 -10.77 19.78 -15.54
CA LEU A 260 -9.73 19.27 -14.61
C LEU A 260 -8.29 19.60 -15.03
N ASN A 261 -8.09 20.21 -16.21
CA ASN A 261 -6.76 20.56 -16.76
C ASN A 261 -5.76 19.39 -16.69
N LEU A 262 -6.20 18.22 -17.18
CA LEU A 262 -5.41 16.99 -17.15
C LEU A 262 -4.24 17.05 -18.15
N GLY A 263 -3.14 16.38 -17.82
CA GLY A 263 -1.90 16.35 -18.57
C GLY A 263 -1.79 15.19 -19.57
N HIS A 264 -2.65 14.17 -19.46
CA HIS A 264 -2.71 13.01 -20.35
C HIS A 264 -3.97 12.15 -20.13
N TYR A 265 -4.28 11.33 -21.13
CA TYR A 265 -5.28 10.27 -21.10
C TYR A 265 -4.59 8.92 -21.22
N ARG A 266 -4.72 8.07 -20.19
CA ARG A 266 -4.07 6.75 -20.16
C ARG A 266 -4.94 5.69 -20.82
N ILE A 267 -4.32 4.86 -21.65
CA ILE A 267 -4.93 3.70 -22.33
C ILE A 267 -4.13 2.44 -21.97
N ASP A 268 -4.82 1.39 -21.54
CA ASP A 268 -4.24 0.07 -21.31
C ASP A 268 -4.51 -0.83 -22.53
N LEU A 269 -3.47 -1.44 -23.11
CA LEU A 269 -3.60 -2.33 -24.28
C LEU A 269 -2.80 -3.62 -24.07
N ALA A 270 -3.50 -4.75 -24.03
CA ALA A 270 -2.91 -6.06 -24.24
C ALA A 270 -2.84 -6.32 -25.75
N LEU A 271 -1.64 -6.32 -26.35
CA LEU A 271 -1.50 -6.52 -27.79
C LEU A 271 -1.70 -7.98 -28.23
N SER A 272 -1.90 -8.89 -27.27
CA SER A 272 -2.36 -10.25 -27.49
C SER A 272 -3.87 -10.33 -27.76
N ASP A 273 -4.66 -9.30 -27.42
CA ASP A 273 -6.10 -9.24 -27.69
C ASP A 273 -6.36 -8.97 -29.18
N SER A 274 -7.10 -9.86 -29.86
CA SER A 274 -7.41 -9.72 -31.29
C SER A 274 -8.19 -8.43 -31.64
N ASN A 275 -8.83 -7.79 -30.66
CA ASN A 275 -9.59 -6.56 -30.83
C ASN A 275 -8.84 -5.29 -30.38
N TRP A 276 -7.53 -5.37 -30.08
CA TRP A 276 -6.78 -4.25 -29.53
C TRP A 276 -6.82 -3.00 -30.43
N ILE A 277 -6.85 -3.16 -31.76
CA ILE A 277 -6.88 -2.03 -32.72
C ILE A 277 -8.17 -1.24 -32.57
N THR A 278 -9.33 -1.92 -32.56
CA THR A 278 -10.64 -1.28 -32.41
C THR A 278 -10.75 -0.56 -31.07
N LYS A 279 -10.32 -1.23 -29.99
CA LYS A 279 -10.26 -0.62 -28.65
C LYS A 279 -9.39 0.62 -28.64
N PHE A 280 -8.18 0.52 -29.20
CA PHE A 280 -7.24 1.64 -29.27
C PHE A 280 -7.81 2.82 -30.06
N SER A 281 -8.51 2.57 -31.17
CA SER A 281 -9.19 3.60 -31.96
C SER A 281 -10.24 4.35 -31.13
N ASN A 282 -11.14 3.62 -30.46
CA ASN A 282 -12.18 4.21 -29.61
C ASN A 282 -11.56 5.10 -28.51
N TYR A 283 -10.48 4.62 -27.87
CA TYR A 283 -9.79 5.39 -26.85
C TYR A 283 -9.05 6.62 -27.41
N CYS A 284 -8.48 6.53 -28.62
CA CYS A 284 -7.88 7.69 -29.30
C CYS A 284 -8.92 8.76 -29.64
N GLU A 285 -10.13 8.35 -30.06
CA GLU A 285 -11.25 9.28 -30.30
C GLU A 285 -11.62 10.03 -29.01
N ASN A 286 -11.76 9.33 -27.87
CA ASN A 286 -12.02 9.98 -26.59
C ASN A 286 -10.89 10.95 -26.19
N ALA A 287 -9.63 10.56 -26.35
CA ALA A 287 -8.50 11.44 -26.07
C ALA A 287 -8.50 12.71 -26.95
N ALA A 288 -8.85 12.56 -28.23
CA ALA A 288 -8.98 13.68 -29.17
C ALA A 288 -10.15 14.61 -28.77
N LEU A 289 -11.30 14.04 -28.38
CA LEU A 289 -12.43 14.81 -27.85
C LEU A 289 -12.04 15.63 -26.62
N LEU A 290 -11.22 15.06 -25.74
CA LEU A 290 -10.70 15.70 -24.53
C LEU A 290 -9.54 16.67 -24.81
N ASN A 291 -8.95 16.64 -26.01
CA ASN A 291 -7.70 17.33 -26.35
C ASN A 291 -6.55 16.97 -25.40
N LEU A 292 -6.44 15.69 -25.05
CA LEU A 292 -5.41 15.17 -24.15
C LEU A 292 -4.37 14.33 -24.91
N PRO A 293 -3.09 14.46 -24.57
CA PRO A 293 -2.06 13.61 -25.13
C PRO A 293 -2.18 12.17 -24.59
N LEU A 294 -1.77 11.20 -25.40
CA LEU A 294 -1.86 9.77 -25.07
C LEU A 294 -0.72 9.32 -24.15
N GLU A 295 -1.08 8.68 -23.05
CA GLU A 295 -0.20 7.76 -22.32
C GLU A 295 -0.67 6.33 -22.61
N VAL A 296 0.16 5.50 -23.23
CA VAL A 296 -0.23 4.15 -23.63
C VAL A 296 0.57 3.13 -22.83
N ALA A 297 -0.12 2.31 -22.04
CA ALA A 297 0.46 1.17 -21.35
C ALA A 297 0.25 -0.10 -22.19
N LEU A 298 1.36 -0.67 -22.68
CA LEU A 298 1.37 -1.90 -23.45
C LEU A 298 1.72 -3.08 -22.56
N PHE A 299 0.90 -4.13 -22.61
CA PHE A 299 1.17 -5.42 -22.00
C PHE A 299 1.64 -6.38 -23.09
N LEU A 300 2.89 -6.84 -22.96
CA LEU A 300 3.65 -7.50 -24.00
C LEU A 300 4.18 -8.85 -23.52
N GLY A 301 4.06 -9.87 -24.38
CA GLY A 301 4.61 -11.20 -24.16
C GLY A 301 5.88 -11.46 -24.98
N ASP A 302 6.22 -12.72 -25.18
CA ASP A 302 7.47 -13.12 -25.86
C ASP A 302 7.57 -12.65 -27.32
N ALA A 303 6.43 -12.40 -27.98
CA ALA A 303 6.35 -11.91 -29.35
C ALA A 303 6.35 -10.36 -29.45
N PHE A 304 6.91 -9.66 -28.45
CA PHE A 304 6.80 -8.20 -28.32
C PHE A 304 7.30 -7.44 -29.54
N GLU A 305 8.32 -7.92 -30.27
CA GLU A 305 8.87 -7.22 -31.44
C GLU A 305 7.82 -7.04 -32.55
N VAL A 306 7.08 -8.10 -32.86
CA VAL A 306 6.01 -8.08 -33.87
C VAL A 306 4.85 -7.22 -33.40
N GLN A 307 4.44 -7.40 -32.14
CA GLN A 307 3.35 -6.62 -31.54
C GLN A 307 3.65 -5.11 -31.54
N LEU A 308 4.88 -4.72 -31.21
CA LEU A 308 5.33 -3.34 -31.26
C LEU A 308 5.40 -2.81 -32.69
N ALA A 309 5.83 -3.63 -33.66
CA ALA A 309 5.82 -3.25 -35.08
C ALA A 309 4.40 -2.93 -35.57
N ASP A 310 3.43 -3.78 -35.23
CA ASP A 310 2.02 -3.55 -35.57
C ASP A 310 1.46 -2.30 -34.90
N PHE A 311 1.73 -2.11 -33.59
CA PHE A 311 1.36 -0.91 -32.85
C PHE A 311 1.92 0.37 -33.49
N MET A 312 3.20 0.37 -33.84
CA MET A 312 3.85 1.49 -34.52
C MET A 312 3.26 1.72 -35.92
N GLY A 313 2.91 0.66 -36.64
CA GLY A 313 2.21 0.73 -37.92
C GLY A 313 0.88 1.47 -37.80
N VAL A 314 0.05 1.09 -36.83
CA VAL A 314 -1.23 1.75 -36.53
C VAL A 314 -1.02 3.22 -36.15
N CYS A 315 -0.05 3.52 -35.28
CA CYS A 315 0.25 4.90 -34.88
C CYS A 315 0.65 5.76 -36.08
N LYS A 316 1.55 5.27 -36.94
CA LYS A 316 2.01 5.99 -38.14
C LYS A 316 0.90 6.19 -39.15
N GLN A 317 0.13 5.14 -39.45
CA GLN A 317 -0.97 5.19 -40.42
C GLN A 317 -2.03 6.23 -40.05
N ASN A 318 -2.30 6.39 -38.75
CA ASN A 318 -3.32 7.30 -38.25
C ASN A 318 -2.74 8.63 -37.72
N GLY A 319 -1.43 8.86 -37.85
CA GLY A 319 -0.76 10.08 -37.37
C GLY A 319 -0.88 10.30 -35.85
N LEU A 320 -1.02 9.22 -35.07
CA LEU A 320 -1.19 9.29 -33.62
C LEU A 320 0.10 9.71 -32.93
N LYS A 321 -0.01 10.66 -32.00
CA LYS A 321 1.11 11.14 -31.19
C LYS A 321 0.99 10.60 -29.78
N VAL A 322 1.82 9.61 -29.47
CA VAL A 322 1.96 9.05 -28.13
C VAL A 322 2.95 9.91 -27.34
N LYS A 323 2.53 10.45 -26.19
CA LYS A 323 3.39 11.27 -25.32
C LYS A 323 4.24 10.38 -24.42
N HIS A 324 3.60 9.41 -23.76
CA HIS A 324 4.26 8.42 -22.92
C HIS A 324 3.89 7.00 -23.38
N LEU A 325 4.87 6.12 -23.45
CA LEU A 325 4.69 4.70 -23.74
C LEU A 325 5.24 3.89 -22.56
N LEU A 326 4.37 3.20 -21.82
CA LEU A 326 4.77 2.29 -20.75
C LEU A 326 4.83 0.87 -21.31
N LEU A 327 5.95 0.20 -21.06
CA LEU A 327 6.20 -1.17 -21.50
C LEU A 327 6.10 -2.10 -20.30
N PHE A 328 5.06 -2.93 -20.24
CA PHE A 328 4.88 -3.94 -19.19
C PHE A 328 4.93 -5.35 -19.79
N SER A 329 5.43 -6.30 -18.99
CA SER A 329 5.37 -7.72 -19.35
C SER A 329 4.03 -8.31 -18.95
N ASP A 330 3.47 -9.20 -19.78
CA ASP A 330 2.34 -10.06 -19.38
C ASP A 330 2.78 -11.42 -18.79
N GLN A 331 4.09 -11.71 -18.80
CA GLN A 331 4.68 -12.95 -18.27
C GLN A 331 5.51 -12.73 -16.99
N GLN A 332 5.95 -11.51 -16.73
CA GLN A 332 6.83 -11.16 -15.62
C GLN A 332 6.23 -10.03 -14.78
N LEU A 333 6.61 -9.96 -13.50
CA LEU A 333 6.12 -8.95 -12.54
C LEU A 333 6.62 -7.53 -12.87
N VAL A 334 7.68 -7.43 -13.67
CA VAL A 334 8.30 -6.20 -14.16
C VAL A 334 8.59 -6.33 -15.65
N THR A 335 8.86 -5.22 -16.34
CA THR A 335 9.35 -5.22 -17.72
C THR A 335 10.57 -6.13 -17.85
N SER A 336 10.55 -7.06 -18.82
CA SER A 336 11.65 -7.98 -19.05
C SER A 336 12.89 -7.26 -19.59
N GLN A 337 14.09 -7.73 -19.25
CA GLN A 337 15.32 -7.11 -19.73
C GLN A 337 15.41 -7.08 -21.26
N SER A 338 14.94 -8.13 -21.95
CA SER A 338 14.91 -8.18 -23.42
C SER A 338 14.05 -7.06 -24.04
N LEU A 339 12.94 -6.71 -23.41
CA LEU A 339 12.09 -5.60 -23.85
C LEU A 339 12.74 -4.24 -23.55
N ILE A 340 13.45 -4.12 -22.43
CA ILE A 340 14.22 -2.91 -22.09
C ILE A 340 15.36 -2.69 -23.10
N ASP A 341 16.09 -3.76 -23.44
CA ASP A 341 17.21 -3.72 -24.39
C ASP A 341 16.75 -3.36 -25.82
N TYR A 342 15.45 -3.50 -26.11
CA TYR A 342 14.83 -3.12 -27.38
C TYR A 342 14.46 -1.61 -27.46
N ILE A 343 14.45 -0.89 -26.34
CA ILE A 343 14.09 0.55 -26.29
C ILE A 343 14.86 1.42 -27.29
N PRO A 344 16.17 1.23 -27.56
CA PRO A 344 16.88 2.02 -28.56
C PRO A 344 16.29 1.90 -29.98
N ASN A 345 15.69 0.75 -30.34
CA ASN A 345 14.95 0.60 -31.61
C ASN A 345 13.68 1.43 -31.59
N LEU A 346 12.91 1.38 -30.49
CA LEU A 346 11.68 2.15 -30.33
C LEU A 346 11.93 3.66 -30.38
N LYS A 347 13.00 4.15 -29.74
CA LYS A 347 13.36 5.58 -29.75
C LYS A 347 13.70 6.10 -31.15
N ARG A 348 14.24 5.26 -32.04
CA ARG A 348 14.46 5.64 -33.46
C ARG A 348 13.15 5.86 -34.21
N GLU A 349 12.15 5.02 -33.95
CA GLU A 349 10.85 5.08 -34.62
C GLU A 349 9.90 6.10 -33.98
N LEU A 350 10.08 6.40 -32.68
CA LEU A 350 9.25 7.27 -31.86
C LEU A 350 10.09 8.34 -31.11
N PRO A 351 10.82 9.23 -31.81
CA PRO A 351 11.84 10.09 -31.20
C PRO A 351 11.30 11.12 -30.19
N ASN A 352 10.00 11.40 -30.20
CA ASN A 352 9.35 12.36 -29.31
C ASN A 352 8.57 11.69 -28.16
N THR A 353 8.50 10.36 -28.14
CA THR A 353 7.77 9.60 -27.12
C THR A 353 8.71 9.29 -25.96
N LYS A 354 8.25 9.54 -24.72
CA LYS A 354 8.98 9.08 -23.53
C LYS A 354 8.60 7.64 -23.24
N ILE A 355 9.60 6.78 -23.08
CA ILE A 355 9.41 5.34 -22.87
C ILE A 355 9.70 4.99 -21.41
N GLY A 356 8.72 4.39 -20.75
CA GLY A 356 8.77 3.97 -19.36
C GLY A 356 8.80 2.46 -19.21
N VAL A 357 9.46 2.00 -18.16
CA VAL A 357 9.57 0.59 -17.77
C VAL A 357 9.19 0.44 -16.30
N GLY A 358 8.91 -0.77 -15.85
CA GLY A 358 8.59 -1.06 -14.46
C GLY A 358 7.48 -2.08 -14.33
N THR A 359 6.45 -1.75 -13.58
CA THR A 359 5.35 -2.66 -13.25
C THR A 359 4.01 -1.95 -13.27
N ASP A 360 2.93 -2.70 -13.44
CA ASP A 360 1.56 -2.21 -13.27
C ASP A 360 1.01 -2.52 -11.85
N HIS A 361 1.89 -2.98 -10.94
CA HIS A 361 1.60 -3.36 -9.55
C HIS A 361 2.23 -2.38 -8.53
N ASN A 362 2.07 -2.65 -7.23
CA ASN A 362 2.69 -1.87 -6.15
C ASN A 362 4.23 -1.93 -6.19
N PHE A 363 4.85 -0.98 -5.48
CA PHE A 363 6.30 -0.81 -5.44
C PHE A 363 7.09 -2.07 -5.06
N THR A 364 6.51 -3.00 -4.30
CA THR A 364 7.09 -4.32 -3.99
C THR A 364 7.74 -4.95 -5.20
N GLU A 365 7.04 -4.95 -6.34
CA GLU A 365 7.49 -5.68 -7.52
C GLU A 365 8.75 -5.05 -8.13
N LEU A 366 8.83 -3.72 -8.18
CA LEU A 366 10.07 -3.03 -8.55
C LEU A 366 11.21 -3.34 -7.58
N ASN A 367 10.93 -3.27 -6.28
CA ASN A 367 11.98 -3.38 -5.26
C ASN A 367 12.59 -4.79 -5.19
N ARG A 368 11.76 -5.82 -5.38
CA ARG A 368 12.16 -7.23 -5.30
C ARG A 368 12.62 -7.82 -6.64
N ASN A 369 12.15 -7.28 -7.77
CA ASN A 369 12.51 -7.75 -9.11
C ASN A 369 13.27 -6.64 -9.88
N ARG A 370 14.48 -6.32 -9.42
CA ARG A 370 15.29 -5.23 -9.99
C ARG A 370 15.81 -5.60 -11.37
N PHE A 371 15.94 -4.60 -12.24
CA PHE A 371 16.39 -4.72 -13.64
C PHE A 371 17.30 -3.54 -14.00
N ASP A 372 18.06 -3.65 -15.10
CA ASP A 372 18.80 -2.52 -15.65
C ASP A 372 17.85 -1.66 -16.49
N VAL A 373 17.77 -0.36 -16.18
CA VAL A 373 16.88 0.60 -16.85
C VAL A 373 17.32 0.97 -18.26
N GLY A 374 18.60 0.74 -18.61
CA GLY A 374 19.14 1.08 -19.93
C GLY A 374 18.75 2.49 -20.41
N GLU A 375 18.23 2.55 -21.64
CA GLU A 375 17.78 3.79 -22.27
C GLU A 375 16.35 4.23 -21.90
N ALA A 376 15.66 3.58 -20.96
CA ALA A 376 14.34 4.04 -20.51
C ALA A 376 14.39 5.50 -20.00
N ASP A 377 13.34 6.26 -20.26
CA ASP A 377 13.24 7.67 -19.86
C ASP A 377 12.73 7.84 -18.42
N PHE A 378 11.94 6.89 -17.92
CA PHE A 378 11.37 6.91 -16.57
C PHE A 378 11.07 5.47 -16.09
N VAL A 379 10.88 5.33 -14.77
CA VAL A 379 10.34 4.12 -14.15
C VAL A 379 8.90 4.34 -13.70
N SER A 380 8.06 3.31 -13.79
CA SER A 380 6.65 3.38 -13.42
C SER A 380 6.20 2.22 -12.53
N PHE A 381 5.31 2.52 -11.59
CA PHE A 381 4.57 1.55 -10.79
C PHE A 381 3.17 2.08 -10.44
N SER A 382 2.31 1.19 -9.94
CA SER A 382 0.96 1.51 -9.47
C SER A 382 0.93 1.71 -7.95
N PHE A 383 -0.17 2.26 -7.44
CA PHE A 383 -0.43 2.37 -6.01
C PHE A 383 -1.88 2.03 -5.69
N ASP A 384 -2.07 1.09 -4.76
CA ASP A 384 -3.32 0.88 -4.04
C ASP A 384 -3.05 0.61 -2.54
N PRO A 385 -3.92 1.09 -1.62
CA PRO A 385 -3.64 1.08 -0.19
C PRO A 385 -4.20 -0.14 0.57
N GLN A 386 -4.64 -1.21 -0.11
CA GLN A 386 -5.50 -2.25 0.48
C GLN A 386 -4.87 -3.65 0.55
N GLU A 387 -3.57 -3.77 0.77
CA GLU A 387 -2.92 -5.10 0.86
C GLU A 387 -3.15 -5.78 2.22
N HIS A 388 -3.03 -5.06 3.34
CA HIS A 388 -3.09 -5.67 4.67
C HIS A 388 -4.33 -5.32 5.50
N ALA A 389 -4.85 -4.10 5.33
CA ALA A 389 -6.02 -3.60 6.04
C ALA A 389 -6.98 -2.91 5.07
N PHE A 390 -8.26 -2.96 5.39
CA PHE A 390 -9.33 -2.52 4.49
C PHE A 390 -10.25 -1.47 5.12
N ASP A 391 -9.96 -1.01 6.34
CA ASP A 391 -10.76 0.01 7.03
C ASP A 391 -10.33 1.44 6.64
N ASP A 392 -11.29 2.36 6.74
CA ASP A 392 -11.14 3.75 6.30
C ASP A 392 -9.91 4.45 6.91
N LEU A 393 -9.62 4.21 8.19
CA LEU A 393 -8.50 4.86 8.88
C LEU A 393 -7.17 4.35 8.31
N SER A 394 -7.02 3.04 8.17
CA SER A 394 -5.81 2.45 7.58
C SER A 394 -5.56 2.92 6.15
N LEU A 395 -6.61 3.02 5.32
CA LEU A 395 -6.48 3.54 3.94
C LEU A 395 -6.01 5.00 3.91
N LEU A 396 -6.47 5.84 4.85
CA LEU A 396 -6.03 7.24 4.96
C LEU A 396 -4.59 7.33 5.46
N GLU A 397 -4.20 6.51 6.45
CA GLU A 397 -2.83 6.41 6.95
C GLU A 397 -1.88 5.98 5.82
N ASN A 398 -2.27 5.01 5.01
CA ASN A 398 -1.50 4.47 3.89
C ASN A 398 -1.21 5.49 2.77
N THR A 399 -1.89 6.64 2.73
CA THR A 399 -1.62 7.67 1.72
C THR A 399 -0.21 8.25 1.80
N GLU A 400 0.42 8.27 2.98
CA GLU A 400 1.79 8.80 3.12
C GLU A 400 2.85 7.94 2.43
N THR A 401 2.55 6.65 2.17
CA THR A 401 3.49 5.68 1.57
C THR A 401 4.03 6.14 0.22
N VAL A 402 3.24 6.90 -0.56
CA VAL A 402 3.64 7.40 -1.88
C VAL A 402 4.93 8.24 -1.82
N GLN A 403 5.19 8.93 -0.70
CA GLN A 403 6.42 9.70 -0.53
C GLN A 403 7.65 8.80 -0.52
N TYR A 404 7.56 7.71 0.22
CA TYR A 404 8.67 6.78 0.43
C TYR A 404 8.85 5.86 -0.77
N SER A 405 7.78 5.46 -1.45
CA SER A 405 7.86 4.64 -2.66
C SER A 405 8.49 5.40 -3.82
N VAL A 406 8.11 6.67 -4.04
CA VAL A 406 8.74 7.53 -5.05
C VAL A 406 10.23 7.73 -4.74
N ALA A 407 10.57 8.14 -3.51
CA ALA A 407 11.96 8.35 -3.12
C ALA A 407 12.81 7.07 -3.23
N SER A 408 12.23 5.90 -2.94
CA SER A 408 12.92 4.62 -3.06
C SER A 408 13.10 4.21 -4.52
N ALA A 409 12.10 4.41 -5.38
CA ALA A 409 12.23 4.17 -6.82
C ALA A 409 13.32 5.04 -7.46
N GLU A 410 13.37 6.33 -7.11
CA GLU A 410 14.44 7.24 -7.57
C GLU A 410 15.82 6.76 -7.12
N ASN A 411 15.95 6.36 -5.86
CA ASN A 411 17.21 5.85 -5.31
C ASN A 411 17.65 4.53 -5.98
N LEU A 412 16.71 3.66 -6.31
CA LEU A 412 17.01 2.37 -6.95
C LEU A 412 17.46 2.52 -8.40
N TYR A 413 16.81 3.41 -9.15
CA TYR A 413 16.92 3.42 -10.61
C TYR A 413 17.57 4.68 -11.19
N GLY A 414 17.69 5.76 -10.42
CA GLY A 414 18.26 7.03 -10.90
C GLY A 414 17.49 7.66 -12.06
N LYS A 415 16.21 7.34 -12.21
CA LYS A 415 15.31 7.81 -13.27
C LYS A 415 14.13 8.57 -12.68
N PRO A 416 13.51 9.50 -13.44
CA PRO A 416 12.22 10.06 -13.09
C PRO A 416 11.18 8.98 -12.80
N VAL A 417 10.27 9.25 -11.86
CA VAL A 417 9.24 8.31 -11.44
C VAL A 417 7.87 8.77 -11.93
N HIS A 418 7.14 7.84 -12.54
CA HIS A 418 5.71 7.97 -12.83
C HIS A 418 4.92 7.01 -11.91
N LEU A 419 3.80 7.50 -11.36
CA LEU A 419 2.85 6.67 -10.60
C LEU A 419 1.61 6.46 -11.46
N SER A 420 1.64 5.37 -12.23
CA SER A 420 0.61 5.06 -13.22
C SER A 420 0.38 3.55 -13.10
N PHE A 421 -0.60 3.10 -12.30
CA PHE A 421 -1.90 3.73 -11.98
C PHE A 421 -2.23 3.79 -10.48
N ILE A 422 -2.96 4.82 -10.03
CA ILE A 422 -3.46 4.95 -8.65
C ILE A 422 -4.96 4.69 -8.56
N ALA A 423 -5.36 3.79 -7.66
CA ALA A 423 -6.76 3.48 -7.36
C ALA A 423 -6.94 3.06 -5.88
N LEU A 424 -8.19 2.92 -5.45
CA LEU A 424 -8.50 2.36 -4.12
C LEU A 424 -8.24 0.85 -4.05
N ARG A 425 -8.42 0.12 -5.15
CA ARG A 425 -8.25 -1.34 -5.23
C ARG A 425 -7.22 -1.70 -6.28
N LYS A 426 -6.46 -2.77 -6.03
CA LYS A 426 -5.64 -3.40 -7.05
C LYS A 426 -6.48 -3.92 -8.23
N ARG A 427 -5.85 -3.90 -9.40
CA ARG A 427 -6.46 -4.35 -10.67
C ARG A 427 -6.07 -5.78 -11.03
N SER A 428 -5.03 -6.30 -10.40
CA SER A 428 -4.44 -7.61 -10.64
C SER A 428 -3.87 -8.19 -9.36
N ASN A 429 -3.76 -9.50 -9.31
CA ASN A 429 -3.12 -10.26 -8.24
C ASN A 429 -1.84 -10.92 -8.78
N PRO A 430 -0.66 -10.31 -8.62
CA PRO A 430 0.60 -10.87 -9.12
C PRO A 430 0.99 -12.21 -8.49
N TYR A 431 0.34 -12.60 -7.39
CA TYR A 431 0.60 -13.85 -6.65
C TYR A 431 -0.49 -14.90 -6.86
N ALA A 432 -1.37 -14.72 -7.85
CA ALA A 432 -2.36 -15.71 -8.21
C ALA A 432 -1.70 -17.03 -8.64
N THR A 433 -2.11 -18.16 -8.04
CA THR A 433 -1.60 -19.49 -8.39
C THR A 433 -2.16 -20.00 -9.72
N ASN A 434 -3.33 -19.49 -10.13
CA ASN A 434 -3.95 -19.78 -11.42
C ASN A 434 -3.88 -18.54 -12.32
N PRO A 435 -3.33 -18.63 -13.54
CA PRO A 435 -3.19 -17.48 -14.44
C PRO A 435 -4.50 -16.73 -14.72
N VAL A 436 -5.66 -17.40 -14.71
CA VAL A 436 -6.95 -16.74 -14.96
C VAL A 436 -7.36 -15.77 -13.84
N ASP A 437 -6.80 -15.94 -12.65
CA ASP A 437 -7.05 -15.09 -11.48
C ASP A 437 -6.04 -13.94 -11.36
N PHE A 438 -5.12 -13.81 -12.32
CA PHE A 438 -4.11 -12.75 -12.34
C PHE A 438 -4.74 -11.37 -12.55
N VAL A 439 -5.59 -11.22 -13.58
CA VAL A 439 -6.37 -9.99 -13.77
C VAL A 439 -7.64 -10.13 -12.95
N LEU A 440 -7.89 -9.19 -12.03
CA LEU A 440 -9.10 -9.25 -11.23
C LEU A 440 -10.31 -8.88 -12.09
N PRO A 441 -11.42 -9.60 -11.98
CA PRO A 441 -12.65 -9.21 -12.67
C PRO A 441 -13.18 -7.89 -12.08
N LEU A 442 -13.96 -7.16 -12.87
CA LEU A 442 -14.37 -5.79 -12.57
C LEU A 442 -15.00 -5.65 -11.18
N GLU A 443 -15.87 -6.58 -10.80
CA GLU A 443 -16.57 -6.60 -9.51
C GLU A 443 -15.63 -6.65 -8.30
N LYS A 444 -14.41 -7.17 -8.46
CA LYS A 444 -13.38 -7.20 -7.40
C LYS A 444 -12.50 -5.94 -7.40
N GLN A 445 -12.56 -5.13 -8.45
CA GLN A 445 -11.87 -3.84 -8.52
C GLN A 445 -12.74 -2.69 -7.98
N ILE A 446 -14.06 -2.88 -7.90
CA ILE A 446 -14.99 -1.86 -7.38
C ILE A 446 -14.81 -1.71 -5.88
N ASP A 447 -14.60 -0.46 -5.43
CA ASP A 447 -14.64 -0.09 -4.02
C ASP A 447 -15.87 0.78 -3.76
N SER A 448 -16.69 0.40 -2.78
CA SER A 448 -17.92 1.14 -2.45
C SER A 448 -17.65 2.59 -2.03
N ARG A 449 -16.42 2.90 -1.59
CA ARG A 449 -16.01 4.26 -1.21
C ARG A 449 -15.79 5.18 -2.39
N GLN A 450 -15.61 4.66 -3.62
CA GLN A 450 -15.31 5.44 -4.84
C GLN A 450 -16.33 6.58 -5.03
N LYS A 451 -17.61 6.31 -4.74
CA LYS A 451 -18.73 7.24 -4.92
C LYS A 451 -19.04 8.10 -3.69
N THR A 452 -18.16 8.12 -2.69
CA THR A 452 -18.43 8.75 -1.38
C THR A 452 -17.42 9.85 -1.07
N ASN A 453 -17.71 10.65 -0.03
CA ASN A 453 -16.78 11.65 0.49
C ASN A 453 -15.44 11.06 0.97
N PHE A 454 -15.39 9.76 1.26
CA PHE A 454 -14.13 9.10 1.59
C PHE A 454 -13.13 9.21 0.43
N ALA A 455 -13.55 8.86 -0.80
CA ALA A 455 -12.66 8.91 -1.97
C ALA A 455 -12.15 10.34 -2.24
N LYS A 456 -12.99 11.36 -2.01
CA LYS A 456 -12.57 12.77 -2.06
C LYS A 456 -11.44 13.07 -1.08
N VAL A 457 -11.62 12.74 0.21
CA VAL A 457 -10.64 13.01 1.26
C VAL A 457 -9.34 12.22 1.04
N TRP A 458 -9.48 10.94 0.69
CA TRP A 458 -8.34 10.07 0.40
C TRP A 458 -7.53 10.60 -0.79
N THR A 459 -8.19 10.98 -1.88
CA THR A 459 -7.54 11.53 -3.07
C THR A 459 -6.82 12.84 -2.77
N ALA A 460 -7.46 13.75 -2.02
CA ALA A 460 -6.83 14.99 -1.60
C ALA A 460 -5.53 14.75 -0.79
N LYS A 461 -5.53 13.77 0.12
CA LYS A 461 -4.33 13.38 0.88
C LYS A 461 -3.24 12.76 0.00
N VAL A 462 -3.60 11.88 -0.94
CA VAL A 462 -2.64 11.32 -1.89
C VAL A 462 -2.01 12.43 -2.73
N LEU A 463 -2.80 13.36 -3.27
CA LEU A 463 -2.29 14.52 -4.03
C LEU A 463 -1.38 15.42 -3.18
N GLU A 464 -1.76 15.67 -1.92
CA GLU A 464 -0.92 16.41 -0.98
C GLU A 464 0.43 15.73 -0.79
N HIS A 465 0.45 14.42 -0.51
CA HIS A 465 1.68 13.66 -0.32
C HIS A 465 2.52 13.60 -1.60
N LEU A 466 1.91 13.41 -2.77
CA LEU A 466 2.60 13.45 -4.07
C LEU A 466 3.28 14.81 -4.32
N SER A 467 2.65 15.91 -3.90
CA SER A 467 3.22 17.26 -4.02
C SER A 467 4.51 17.45 -3.19
N LEU A 468 4.80 16.55 -2.25
CA LEU A 468 6.05 16.56 -1.47
C LEU A 468 7.17 15.73 -2.13
N THR A 469 6.90 15.12 -3.28
CA THR A 469 7.82 14.21 -3.97
C THR A 469 8.34 14.79 -5.29
N ASN A 470 9.28 14.10 -5.92
CA ASN A 470 9.77 14.38 -7.28
C ASN A 470 8.99 13.65 -8.38
N VAL A 471 7.81 13.08 -8.07
CA VAL A 471 7.01 12.38 -9.09
C VAL A 471 6.75 13.32 -10.27
N VAL A 472 6.91 12.81 -11.49
CA VAL A 472 6.78 13.64 -12.70
C VAL A 472 5.36 13.58 -13.27
N SER A 473 4.77 12.38 -13.27
CA SER A 473 3.45 12.13 -13.85
C SER A 473 2.69 11.10 -13.03
N VAL A 474 1.39 11.32 -12.90
CA VAL A 474 0.48 10.46 -12.13
C VAL A 474 -0.78 10.22 -12.94
N THR A 475 -1.27 8.98 -12.97
CA THR A 475 -2.61 8.65 -13.48
C THR A 475 -3.47 8.14 -12.34
N MET A 476 -4.61 8.79 -12.08
CA MET A 476 -5.54 8.39 -11.02
C MET A 476 -6.93 8.11 -11.59
N PHE A 477 -7.52 7.00 -11.17
CA PHE A 477 -8.91 6.60 -11.50
C PHE A 477 -9.23 6.53 -13.01
N ARG A 478 -10.43 6.04 -13.32
CA ARG A 478 -10.94 6.04 -14.69
C ARG A 478 -11.82 7.26 -14.94
N THR A 479 -12.09 7.56 -16.20
CA THR A 479 -12.97 8.69 -16.57
C THR A 479 -14.37 8.53 -16.02
N VAL A 480 -15.03 7.42 -16.35
CA VAL A 480 -16.44 7.16 -16.04
C VAL A 480 -16.66 5.69 -15.66
N GLY A 481 -17.77 5.42 -14.97
CA GLY A 481 -18.19 4.08 -14.53
C GLY A 481 -17.95 3.86 -13.03
N GLU A 482 -18.13 2.63 -12.55
CA GLU A 482 -17.92 2.22 -11.16
C GLU A 482 -16.48 2.44 -10.66
N LEU A 483 -15.50 2.42 -11.57
CA LEU A 483 -14.09 2.75 -11.28
C LEU A 483 -13.73 4.21 -11.59
N GLY A 484 -14.72 5.00 -12.01
CA GLY A 484 -14.58 6.34 -12.53
C GLY A 484 -14.54 7.43 -11.46
N ILE A 485 -14.42 8.66 -11.92
CA ILE A 485 -14.61 9.88 -11.10
C ILE A 485 -16.02 10.48 -11.25
N MET A 486 -16.84 9.87 -12.10
CA MET A 486 -18.24 10.19 -12.38
C MET A 486 -18.91 8.95 -13.02
N ASN A 487 -20.25 8.92 -13.13
CA ASN A 487 -20.94 7.88 -13.91
C ASN A 487 -20.87 8.14 -15.43
N GLU A 488 -21.41 7.22 -16.23
CA GLU A 488 -21.38 7.31 -17.70
C GLU A 488 -22.17 8.51 -18.24
N GLU A 489 -23.21 8.94 -17.53
CA GLU A 489 -24.04 10.09 -17.84
C GLU A 489 -23.38 11.44 -17.47
N GLY A 490 -22.20 11.42 -16.83
CA GLY A 490 -21.48 12.62 -16.40
C GLY A 490 -22.04 13.24 -15.11
N GLU A 491 -22.56 12.43 -14.19
CA GLU A 491 -22.84 12.83 -12.81
C GLU A 491 -21.61 12.57 -11.94
N GLU A 492 -21.03 13.65 -11.42
CA GLU A 492 -19.79 13.65 -10.66
C GLU A 492 -19.89 12.82 -9.37
N TYR A 493 -18.83 12.07 -9.09
CA TYR A 493 -18.61 11.53 -7.75
C TYR A 493 -17.82 12.56 -6.92
N PRO A 494 -17.86 12.49 -5.58
CA PRO A 494 -17.15 13.46 -4.73
C PRO A 494 -15.64 13.57 -5.01
N VAL A 495 -15.02 12.51 -5.53
CA VAL A 495 -13.60 12.51 -5.93
C VAL A 495 -13.28 13.52 -7.04
N PHE A 496 -14.24 13.84 -7.92
CA PHE A 496 -14.06 14.85 -8.97
C PHE A 496 -13.65 16.21 -8.37
N GLU A 497 -14.29 16.62 -7.27
CA GLU A 497 -14.00 17.88 -6.59
C GLU A 497 -12.56 17.93 -6.05
N ALA A 498 -12.03 16.80 -5.54
CA ALA A 498 -10.64 16.74 -5.09
C ALA A 498 -9.64 16.94 -6.24
N LEU A 499 -9.95 16.43 -7.44
CA LEU A 499 -9.12 16.62 -8.62
C LEU A 499 -9.20 18.04 -9.18
N LEU A 500 -10.34 18.71 -9.01
CA LEU A 500 -10.57 20.09 -9.44
C LEU A 500 -9.84 21.11 -8.55
N GLN A 501 -9.71 20.85 -7.25
CA GLN A 501 -9.16 21.78 -6.24
C GLN A 501 -7.63 21.73 -6.09
N ARG A 502 -6.92 20.89 -6.85
CA ARG A 502 -5.50 20.56 -6.66
C ARG A 502 -4.51 21.70 -6.95
#